data_AF-A0A4R4XWL8-F1
#
_entry.id   AF-A0A4R4XWL8-F1
#
_cell.length_a   1.000
_cell.length_b   1.000
_cell.length_c   1.000
_cell.angle_alpha   90.00
_cell.angle_beta   90.00
_cell.angle_gamma   90.00
#
_symmetry.space_group_name_H-M   'P 1'
#
loop_
_entity.id
_entity.type
_entity.pdbx_description
1 polymer ?
#
loop_
_entity_poly.entity_id
_entity_poly.type
_entity_poly.pdbx_seq_one_letter_code
_entity_poly.pdbx_strand_id
1 'polypeptide(L)'
;DSPYTEALLSAVPVPNPKVQRRRERLVLPGDPPDPTDPPGGCTFHPRCPYAMDVCRSVVPEPTPVDGGGTVRCHLHTSGPVLAGGSVLELRAAESGAATDTGS
;
A
#
# COMPACT_ATOMS: atom_id res chain seq x y z
N ASP A 1 0.77 -3.03 3.84
CA ASP A 1 -0.33 -2.08 3.65
C ASP A 1 -0.32 -1.52 2.24
N SER A 2 -1.46 -1.58 1.55
CA SER A 2 -1.63 -0.91 0.26
C SER A 2 -2.12 0.53 0.48
N PRO A 3 -1.62 1.53 -0.24
CA PRO A 3 -2.09 2.92 -0.14
C PRO A 3 -3.61 3.08 -0.34
N TYR A 4 -4.22 2.19 -1.13
CA TYR A 4 -5.67 2.16 -1.32
C TYR A 4 -6.41 1.73 -0.05
N THR A 5 -5.94 0.65 0.59
CA THR A 5 -6.51 0.15 1.85
C THR A 5 -6.29 1.17 2.97
N GLU A 6 -5.11 1.76 3.04
CA GLU A 6 -4.77 2.80 4.03
C GLU A 6 -5.69 4.02 3.88
N ALA A 7 -5.91 4.48 2.65
CA ALA A 7 -6.84 5.57 2.37
C ALA A 7 -8.28 5.24 2.80
N LEU A 8 -8.78 4.04 2.48
CA LEU A 8 -10.12 3.59 2.90
C LEU A 8 -10.26 3.52 4.42
N LEU A 9 -9.28 2.94 5.11
CA LEU A 9 -9.28 2.85 6.58
C LEU A 9 -9.21 4.24 7.23
N SER A 10 -8.41 5.15 6.68
CA SER A 10 -8.33 6.55 7.16
C SER A 10 -9.66 7.30 7.01
N ALA A 11 -10.50 6.89 6.06
CA ALA A 11 -11.78 7.54 5.77
C ALA A 11 -12.86 7.20 6.81
N VAL A 12 -12.72 6.10 7.56
CA VAL A 12 -13.69 5.64 8.58
C VAL A 12 -13.80 6.68 9.72
N PRO A 13 -15.01 7.17 10.04
CA PRO A 13 -15.22 8.06 11.18
C PRO A 13 -15.00 7.34 12.51
N VAL A 14 -14.26 7.96 13.45
CA VAL A 14 -14.19 7.46 14.83
C VAL A 14 -15.25 8.13 15.72
N PRO A 15 -15.82 7.42 16.73
CA PRO A 15 -16.92 7.95 17.53
C PRO A 15 -16.56 9.19 18.37
N ASN A 16 -15.31 9.32 18.80
CA ASN A 16 -14.88 10.42 19.66
C ASN A 16 -14.54 11.67 18.81
N PRO A 17 -15.28 12.79 18.96
CA PRO A 17 -15.10 13.98 18.13
C PRO A 17 -13.78 14.72 18.39
N LYS A 18 -13.16 14.56 19.56
CA LYS A 18 -11.83 15.14 19.84
C LYS A 18 -10.73 14.36 19.13
N VAL A 19 -10.86 13.03 19.07
CA VAL A 19 -9.95 12.15 18.34
C VAL A 19 -10.12 12.31 16.83
N GLN A 20 -11.37 12.39 16.35
CA GLN A 20 -11.71 12.56 14.94
C GLN A 20 -11.05 13.81 14.32
N ARG A 21 -10.96 14.92 15.08
CA ARG A 21 -10.35 16.18 14.62
C ARG A 21 -8.82 16.16 14.61
N ARG A 22 -8.20 15.27 15.39
CA ARG A 22 -6.74 15.17 15.53
C ARG A 22 -6.12 14.14 14.61
N ARG A 23 -6.94 13.26 14.00
CA ARG A 23 -6.43 12.22 13.10
C ARG A 23 -6.00 12.83 11.77
N GLU A 24 -4.87 12.35 11.26
CA GLU A 24 -4.41 12.68 9.92
C GLU A 24 -5.21 11.84 8.91
N ARG A 25 -5.91 12.50 8.00
CA ARG A 25 -6.67 11.83 6.94
C ARG A 25 -5.81 11.82 5.70
N LEU A 26 -5.51 10.63 5.18
CA LEU A 26 -4.93 10.49 3.84
C LEU A 26 -6.01 10.89 2.83
N VAL A 27 -5.94 12.14 2.36
CA VAL A 27 -6.80 12.64 1.29
C VAL A 27 -6.17 12.19 -0.02
N LEU A 28 -6.82 11.25 -0.70
CA LEU A 28 -6.44 10.89 -2.06
C LEU A 28 -6.82 12.03 -3.01
N PRO A 29 -5.86 12.60 -3.77
CA PRO A 29 -6.17 13.63 -4.74
C PRO A 29 -7.02 13.07 -5.90
N GLY A 30 -7.85 13.95 -6.49
CA GLY A 30 -8.64 13.68 -7.69
C GLY A 30 -9.86 12.79 -7.50
N ASP A 31 -10.63 12.62 -8.57
CA ASP A 31 -11.80 11.74 -8.67
C ASP A 31 -11.41 10.31 -9.11
N PRO A 32 -12.22 9.28 -8.80
CA PRO A 32 -12.01 7.93 -9.34
C PRO A 32 -11.89 7.94 -10.87
N PRO A 33 -10.97 7.15 -11.47
CA PRO A 33 -10.90 7.03 -12.92
C PRO A 33 -12.19 6.42 -13.48
N ASP A 34 -12.53 6.79 -14.71
CA ASP A 34 -13.66 6.21 -15.43
C ASP A 34 -13.42 4.70 -15.65
N PRO A 35 -14.32 3.81 -15.23
CA PRO A 35 -14.16 2.37 -15.40
C PRO A 35 -14.21 1.91 -16.86
N THR A 36 -14.68 2.74 -17.80
CA THR A 36 -14.77 2.43 -19.23
C THR A 36 -13.51 2.80 -20.01
N ASP A 37 -12.65 3.66 -19.46
CA ASP A 37 -11.36 4.05 -20.02
C ASP A 37 -10.25 3.95 -18.94
N PRO A 38 -9.87 2.72 -18.56
CA PRO A 38 -8.90 2.52 -17.51
C PRO A 38 -7.52 3.01 -17.96
N PRO A 39 -6.79 3.74 -17.11
CA PRO A 39 -5.44 4.17 -17.43
C PRO A 39 -4.51 2.94 -17.57
N GLY A 40 -3.49 3.07 -18.42
CA GLY A 40 -2.47 2.04 -18.59
C GLY A 40 -1.73 1.73 -17.27
N GLY A 41 -1.30 0.47 -17.11
CA GLY A 41 -0.56 0.03 -15.93
C GLY A 41 -1.45 -0.10 -14.67
N CYS A 42 -1.00 0.45 -13.54
CA CYS A 42 -1.70 0.40 -12.26
C CYS A 42 -2.92 1.33 -12.28
N THR A 43 -4.13 0.78 -12.22
CA THR A 43 -5.38 1.56 -12.25
C THR A 43 -5.50 2.64 -11.17
N PHE A 44 -4.76 2.49 -10.07
CA PHE A 44 -4.75 3.45 -8.97
C PHE A 44 -3.73 4.60 -9.14
N HIS A 45 -2.81 4.50 -10.11
CA HIS A 45 -1.74 5.49 -10.28
C HIS A 45 -2.20 6.95 -10.42
N PRO A 46 -3.38 7.29 -11.00
CA PRO A 46 -3.81 8.70 -11.12
C PRO A 46 -4.08 9.37 -9.77
N ARG A 47 -4.36 8.58 -8.73
CA ARG A 47 -4.71 9.05 -7.39
C ARG A 47 -3.72 8.62 -6.31
N CYS A 48 -2.75 7.77 -6.67
CA CYS A 48 -1.77 7.24 -5.75
C CYS A 48 -0.76 8.34 -5.39
N PRO A 49 -0.60 8.70 -4.09
CA PRO A 49 0.41 9.68 -3.68
C PRO A 49 1.85 9.18 -3.85
N TYR A 50 2.02 7.86 -3.98
CA TYR A 50 3.31 7.19 -4.18
C TYR A 50 3.49 6.67 -5.62
N ALA A 51 2.78 7.26 -6.59
CA ALA A 51 2.89 6.84 -7.99
C ALA A 51 4.33 7.02 -8.51
N MET A 52 4.85 5.96 -9.13
CA MET A 52 6.15 5.94 -9.82
C MET A 52 5.93 5.78 -11.32
N ASP A 53 6.96 5.98 -12.14
CA ASP A 53 6.83 5.87 -13.61
C ASP A 53 6.38 4.46 -14.05
N VAL A 54 6.87 3.42 -13.38
CA VAL A 54 6.45 2.02 -13.61
C VAL A 54 4.95 1.82 -13.37
N CYS A 55 4.32 2.62 -12.49
CA CYS A 55 2.90 2.52 -12.21
C CYS A 55 2.02 2.98 -13.38
N ARG A 56 2.54 3.78 -14.31
CA ARG A 56 1.81 4.30 -15.48
C ARG A 56 1.84 3.34 -16.68
N SER A 57 2.75 2.37 -16.67
CA SER A 57 3.05 1.51 -17.82
C SER A 57 2.89 0.02 -17.53
N VAL A 58 3.07 -0.41 -16.28
CA VAL A 58 3.07 -1.82 -15.91
C VAL A 58 2.02 -2.09 -14.84
N VAL A 59 1.23 -3.15 -15.05
CA VAL A 59 0.31 -3.68 -14.04
C VAL A 59 1.13 -4.43 -12.99
N PRO A 60 1.07 -4.09 -11.70
CA PRO A 60 1.82 -4.77 -10.67
C PRO A 60 1.34 -6.22 -10.48
N GLU A 61 2.29 -7.13 -10.27
CA GLU A 61 2.00 -8.52 -9.99
C GLU A 61 1.33 -8.69 -8.61
N PRO A 62 0.50 -9.74 -8.44
CA PRO A 62 -0.04 -10.09 -7.13
C PRO A 62 1.07 -10.52 -6.17
N THR A 63 1.21 -9.82 -5.06
CA THR A 63 2.22 -10.06 -4.03
C THR A 63 1.57 -10.43 -2.70
N PRO A 64 1.97 -11.54 -2.06
CA PRO A 64 1.50 -11.87 -0.73
C PRO A 64 1.99 -10.85 0.30
N VAL A 65 1.19 -10.60 1.33
CA VAL A 65 1.57 -9.74 2.47
C VAL A 65 1.30 -10.45 3.78
N ASP A 66 2.06 -10.07 4.81
CA ASP A 66 1.90 -10.58 6.17
C ASP A 66 0.49 -10.29 6.70
N GLY A 67 -0.07 -11.22 7.47
CA GLY A 67 -1.44 -11.13 7.98
C GLY A 67 -2.51 -11.71 7.06
N GLY A 68 -2.11 -12.26 5.90
CA GLY A 68 -3.00 -12.93 4.97
C GLY A 68 -3.57 -11.99 3.90
N GLY A 69 -3.53 -12.46 2.65
CA GLY A 69 -4.04 -11.73 1.49
C GLY A 69 -2.97 -11.42 0.45
N THR A 70 -3.38 -10.70 -0.58
CA THR A 70 -2.54 -10.36 -1.73
C THR A 70 -2.79 -8.92 -2.13
N VAL A 71 -1.72 -8.18 -2.41
CA VAL A 71 -1.75 -6.81 -2.92
C VAL A 71 -1.23 -6.76 -4.35
N ARG A 72 -1.64 -5.76 -5.12
CA ARG A 72 -1.07 -5.46 -6.45
C ARG A 72 -0.49 -4.05 -6.41
N CYS A 73 0.74 -3.94 -5.93
CA CYS A 73 1.39 -2.64 -5.71
C CYS A 73 2.89 -2.74 -5.97
N HIS A 74 3.41 -1.85 -6.84
CA HIS A 74 4.83 -1.83 -7.18
C HIS A 74 5.74 -1.56 -5.98
N LEU A 75 5.26 -0.91 -4.91
CA LEU A 75 6.04 -0.75 -3.67
C LEU A 75 6.49 -2.08 -3.04
N HIS A 76 5.81 -3.18 -3.37
CA HIS A 76 6.12 -4.51 -2.87
C HIS A 76 6.88 -5.39 -3.87
N THR A 77 7.05 -4.98 -5.13
CA THR A 77 7.72 -5.78 -6.18
C THR A 77 8.90 -5.08 -6.83
N SER A 78 8.78 -3.78 -7.10
CA SER A 78 9.67 -3.01 -7.97
C SER A 78 9.91 -1.58 -7.45
N GLY A 79 9.48 -1.31 -6.21
CA GLY A 79 9.50 -0.01 -5.58
C GLY A 79 10.87 0.32 -4.97
N PRO A 80 10.94 1.41 -4.18
CA PRO A 80 12.19 1.84 -3.57
C PRO A 80 12.78 0.72 -2.70
N VAL A 81 14.05 0.44 -2.95
CA VAL A 81 14.86 -0.45 -2.14
C VAL A 81 15.38 0.37 -0.95
N LEU A 82 15.02 0.00 0.27
CA LEU A 82 15.50 0.64 1.49
C LEU A 82 16.67 -0.19 2.02
N ALA A 83 17.81 0.46 2.29
CA ALA A 83 19.02 -0.24 2.78
C ALA A 83 19.47 -1.46 1.95
N GLY A 84 19.22 -1.45 0.63
CA GLY A 84 19.62 -2.54 -0.27
C GLY A 84 18.64 -3.71 -0.39
N GLY A 85 17.53 -3.71 0.38
CA GLY A 85 16.43 -4.67 0.24
C GLY A 85 15.08 -4.02 -0.10
N SER A 86 14.16 -4.80 -0.67
CA SER A 86 12.77 -4.37 -0.87
C SER A 86 12.05 -4.20 0.47
N VAL A 87 10.98 -3.41 0.50
CA VAL A 87 10.15 -3.23 1.71
C VAL A 87 9.64 -4.57 2.28
N LEU A 88 9.45 -5.58 1.44
CA LEU A 88 9.08 -6.93 1.88
C LEU A 88 10.22 -7.64 2.59
N GLU A 89 11.43 -7.59 2.05
CA GLU A 89 12.59 -8.24 2.66
C GLU A 89 12.90 -7.64 4.03
N LEU A 90 12.73 -6.32 4.17
CA LEU A 90 12.91 -5.63 5.45
C LEU A 90 11.84 -6.04 6.47
N ARG A 91 10.56 -6.08 6.08
CA ARG A 91 9.47 -6.52 6.96
C ARG A 91 9.61 -8.00 7.35
N ALA A 92 10.05 -8.85 6.44
CA ALA A 92 10.35 -10.26 6.72
C ALA A 92 11.53 -10.39 7.70
N ALA A 93 12.58 -9.59 7.53
CA ALA A 93 13.71 -9.55 8.47
C ALA A 93 13.29 -9.08 9.88
N GLU A 94 12.37 -8.12 9.97
CA GLU A 94 11.81 -7.65 11.25
C GLU A 94 10.87 -8.67 11.90
N SER A 95 10.15 -9.47 11.10
CA SER A 95 9.20 -10.49 11.57
C SER A 95 9.86 -11.80 12.03
N GLY A 96 11.18 -11.92 11.90
CA GLY A 96 11.99 -13.08 12.28
C GLY A 96 12.30 -13.23 13.78
N ALA A 97 11.50 -12.66 14.68
CA ALA A 97 11.62 -12.87 16.14
C ALA A 97 10.52 -13.78 16.69
N ALA A 98 10.33 -14.97 16.12
CA ALA A 98 9.55 -16.05 16.72
C ALA A 98 9.83 -17.42 16.08
N THR A 99 11.04 -17.95 16.27
CA THR A 99 11.26 -19.41 16.27
C THR A 99 12.10 -19.78 17.48
N ASP A 100 11.41 -19.89 18.63
CA ASP A 100 11.87 -20.70 19.75
C ASP A 100 11.95 -22.15 19.28
N THR A 101 13.16 -22.61 18.97
CA THR A 101 13.45 -24.05 18.88
C THR A 101 14.06 -24.43 20.23
N GLY A 102 13.19 -24.69 21.20
CA GLY A 102 13.55 -25.28 22.48
C GLY A 102 13.95 -26.75 22.29
N SER A 103 15.15 -27.07 22.76
CA SER A 103 15.74 -28.41 22.81
C SER A 103 15.36 -29.18 24.07
#